data_AF-A0A936XZ01-F1
#
_entry.id   AF-A0A936XZ01-F1
#
_cell.length_a   1.000
_cell.length_b   1.000
_cell.length_c   1.000
_cell.angle_alpha   90.00
_cell.angle_beta   90.00
_cell.angle_gamma   90.00
#
_symmetry.space_group_name_H-M   'P 1'
#
loop_
_entity.id
_entity.type
_entity.pdbx_description
1 polymer ?
#
loop_
_entity_poly.entity_id
_entity_poly.type
_entity_poly.pdbx_seq_one_letter_code
_entity_poly.pdbx_strand_id
1 'polypeptide(L)'
;MKQIIIAFCLFCFALSAQSQDDNMTALPGAKMYFSDKPFGNNHDGSKTSFKSSDFIYGRIELDNQTLLDAFKMSSIKTKYYYLHIRLGSFKNGEQMGSKNSWEYLLIKNEEDVKKNYLNFDILPSPTAATSAMCGLEDFTSNIAGGPLYFIINQSSFPDDGEYSIKVQLFLESFDGWGKQQDPEKWPSVKNEFKFNFSSNDIQNLKKNGEAGDELVRKNTFRLSKLPDHFSKPNTLGDPMLTNANIGAVLKRDLPSGNMTLLKFAVGNFTGPLWQVEKNDLGLILRRYVTPDIKIAYKFDSDCYVGYARLWQEYVGGGKYGPLIVGSRSCNSCGDKIDCSLVK
;
A
#
# COMPACT_ATOMS: atom_id res chain seq x y z
N MET A 1 -61.89 6.59 -45.02
CA MET A 1 -60.80 5.72 -44.55
C MET A 1 -60.40 6.18 -43.15
N LYS A 2 -60.63 5.36 -42.13
CA LYS A 2 -60.32 5.66 -40.72
C LYS A 2 -58.84 5.33 -40.46
N GLN A 3 -58.05 6.29 -40.01
CA GLN A 3 -56.70 6.03 -39.49
C GLN A 3 -56.81 5.60 -38.03
N ILE A 4 -56.32 4.39 -37.75
CA ILE A 4 -56.17 3.81 -36.42
C ILE A 4 -54.81 4.26 -35.90
N ILE A 5 -54.80 5.04 -34.83
CA ILE A 5 -53.58 5.35 -34.06
C ILE A 5 -53.40 4.22 -33.05
N ILE A 6 -52.40 3.36 -33.29
CA ILE A 6 -51.96 2.35 -32.32
C ILE A 6 -51.00 3.03 -31.35
N ALA A 7 -51.46 3.26 -30.13
CA ALA A 7 -50.61 3.68 -29.03
C ALA A 7 -49.79 2.47 -28.56
N PHE A 8 -48.49 2.46 -28.86
CA PHE A 8 -47.54 1.52 -28.30
C PHE A 8 -47.24 1.97 -26.86
N CYS A 9 -47.89 1.36 -25.88
CA CYS A 9 -47.46 1.46 -24.48
C CYS A 9 -46.07 0.81 -24.36
N LEU A 10 -45.02 1.64 -24.34
CA LEU A 10 -43.73 1.25 -23.81
C LEU A 10 -43.92 0.96 -22.31
N PHE A 11 -44.14 -0.31 -21.99
CA PHE A 11 -43.87 -0.84 -20.66
C PHE A 11 -42.35 -0.74 -20.45
N CYS A 12 -41.90 0.34 -19.81
CA CYS A 12 -40.56 0.43 -19.27
C CYS A 12 -40.41 -0.64 -18.18
N PHE A 13 -39.93 -1.83 -18.56
CA PHE A 13 -39.25 -2.69 -17.61
C PHE A 13 -37.98 -1.95 -17.19
N ALA A 14 -38.08 -1.18 -16.11
CA ALA A 14 -36.92 -0.84 -15.31
C ALA A 14 -36.41 -2.17 -14.72
N LEU A 15 -35.59 -2.90 -15.46
CA LEU A 15 -34.63 -3.80 -14.84
C LEU A 15 -33.75 -2.90 -13.99
N SER A 16 -34.06 -2.82 -12.70
CA SER A 16 -33.11 -2.39 -11.69
C SER A 16 -31.89 -3.28 -11.86
N ALA A 17 -30.84 -2.76 -12.49
CA ALA A 17 -29.53 -3.35 -12.46
C ALA A 17 -29.11 -3.36 -10.98
N GLN A 18 -29.41 -4.46 -10.28
CA GLN A 18 -28.85 -4.70 -8.96
C GLN A 18 -27.34 -4.66 -9.16
N SER A 19 -26.69 -3.71 -8.47
CA SER A 19 -25.25 -3.57 -8.59
C SER A 19 -24.58 -4.89 -8.17
N GLN A 20 -23.49 -5.28 -8.82
CA GLN A 20 -22.72 -6.49 -8.47
C GLN A 20 -22.36 -6.59 -6.97
N ASP A 21 -22.40 -5.48 -6.23
CA ASP A 21 -22.11 -5.42 -4.79
C ASP A 21 -23.16 -6.11 -3.91
N ASP A 22 -24.38 -6.31 -4.42
CA ASP A 22 -25.46 -6.93 -3.65
C ASP A 22 -25.47 -8.46 -3.72
N ASN A 23 -24.71 -9.05 -4.64
CA ASN A 23 -24.75 -10.50 -4.87
C ASN A 23 -23.62 -11.27 -4.17
N MET A 24 -22.65 -10.61 -3.50
CA MET A 24 -21.58 -11.33 -2.80
C MET A 24 -22.08 -12.07 -1.56
N THR A 25 -21.51 -13.26 -1.28
CA THR A 25 -21.88 -14.03 -0.08
C THR A 25 -21.38 -13.30 1.17
N ALA A 26 -22.32 -12.95 2.05
CA ALA A 26 -22.00 -12.43 3.36
C ALA A 26 -21.36 -13.55 4.21
N LEU A 27 -20.24 -13.25 4.86
CA LEU A 27 -19.63 -14.17 5.81
C LEU A 27 -20.58 -14.38 7.01
N PRO A 28 -21.01 -15.63 7.28
CA PRO A 28 -21.92 -15.90 8.40
C PRO A 28 -21.34 -15.41 9.74
N GLY A 29 -22.14 -14.68 10.51
CA GLY A 29 -21.75 -14.17 11.82
C GLY A 29 -20.78 -12.98 11.81
N ALA A 30 -20.20 -12.62 10.66
CA ALA A 30 -19.32 -11.48 10.55
C ALA A 30 -20.08 -10.15 10.64
N LYS A 31 -19.51 -9.18 11.35
CA LYS A 31 -20.09 -7.84 11.54
C LYS A 31 -19.05 -6.76 11.28
N MET A 32 -19.52 -5.61 10.82
CA MET A 32 -18.70 -4.41 10.63
C MET A 32 -19.24 -3.28 11.50
N TYR A 33 -18.35 -2.55 12.14
CA TYR A 33 -18.63 -1.44 13.03
C TYR A 33 -17.82 -0.21 12.62
N PHE A 34 -18.31 0.97 12.96
CA PHE A 34 -17.66 2.24 12.69
C PHE A 34 -17.50 3.03 13.98
N SER A 35 -16.47 3.85 14.10
CA SER A 35 -16.26 4.73 15.27
C SER A 35 -15.57 6.02 14.86
N ASP A 36 -15.71 7.06 15.69
CA ASP A 36 -15.01 8.34 15.53
C ASP A 36 -13.61 8.34 16.17
N LYS A 37 -13.21 7.18 16.71
CA LYS A 37 -11.89 6.94 17.30
C LYS A 37 -11.36 5.59 16.82
N PRO A 38 -10.03 5.39 16.81
CA PRO A 38 -9.46 4.07 16.55
C PRO A 38 -10.00 3.03 17.51
N PHE A 39 -10.36 1.86 17.00
CA PHE A 39 -10.83 0.75 17.81
C PHE A 39 -9.70 0.14 18.66
N GLY A 40 -10.05 -0.23 19.89
CA GLY A 40 -9.22 -1.06 20.77
C GLY A 40 -9.43 -2.55 20.52
N ASN A 41 -9.73 -3.28 21.59
CA ASN A 41 -9.88 -4.74 21.56
C ASN A 41 -11.29 -5.22 21.16
N ASN A 42 -12.30 -4.35 21.14
CA ASN A 42 -13.70 -4.66 20.85
C ASN A 42 -14.37 -3.49 20.08
N HIS A 43 -15.68 -3.59 19.84
CA HIS A 43 -16.47 -2.57 19.14
C HIS A 43 -17.09 -1.50 20.07
N ASP A 44 -16.60 -1.35 21.31
CA ASP A 44 -17.11 -0.34 22.23
C ASP A 44 -16.96 1.07 21.63
N GLY A 45 -18.00 1.90 21.78
CA GLY A 45 -18.05 3.23 21.18
C GLY A 45 -18.33 3.24 19.69
N SER A 46 -18.87 2.14 19.14
CA SER A 46 -19.34 2.12 17.75
C SER A 46 -20.50 3.10 17.51
N LYS A 47 -20.51 3.73 16.33
CA LYS A 47 -21.49 4.69 15.86
C LYS A 47 -22.01 4.29 14.48
N THR A 48 -23.18 4.80 14.14
CA THR A 48 -23.83 4.61 12.82
C THR A 48 -24.10 5.93 12.10
N SER A 49 -23.68 7.06 12.68
CA SER A 49 -23.86 8.39 12.11
C SER A 49 -22.69 9.29 12.45
N PHE A 50 -22.24 10.06 11.47
CA PHE A 50 -21.06 10.92 11.50
C PHE A 50 -21.32 12.22 10.75
N LYS A 51 -20.58 13.26 11.10
CA LYS A 51 -20.50 14.53 10.37
C LYS A 51 -19.22 14.55 9.52
N SER A 52 -19.17 15.42 8.51
CA SER A 52 -17.97 15.64 7.69
C SER A 52 -16.75 16.17 8.45
N SER A 53 -16.95 16.69 9.66
CA SER A 53 -15.87 17.09 10.56
C SER A 53 -15.37 15.97 11.48
N ASP A 54 -16.05 14.81 11.51
CA ASP A 54 -15.61 13.65 12.28
C ASP A 54 -14.54 12.87 11.53
N PHE A 55 -13.68 12.19 12.28
CA PHE A 55 -12.87 11.10 11.73
C PHE A 55 -13.64 9.80 11.79
N ILE A 56 -13.32 8.84 10.92
CA ILE A 56 -14.07 7.59 10.83
C ILE A 56 -13.10 6.41 10.67
N TYR A 57 -13.28 5.44 11.55
CA TYR A 57 -12.52 4.19 11.62
C TYR A 57 -13.49 3.01 11.50
N GLY A 58 -13.06 1.97 10.81
CA GLY A 58 -13.80 0.73 10.62
C GLY A 58 -13.20 -0.43 11.42
N ARG A 59 -14.06 -1.37 11.80
CA ARG A 59 -13.66 -2.65 12.39
C ARG A 59 -14.57 -3.74 11.85
N ILE A 60 -14.00 -4.86 11.41
CA ILE A 60 -14.75 -6.10 11.26
C ILE A 60 -14.45 -7.05 12.41
N GLU A 61 -15.46 -7.79 12.83
CA GLU A 61 -15.35 -8.90 13.78
C GLU A 61 -15.94 -10.16 13.12
N LEU A 62 -15.24 -11.27 13.25
CA LEU A 62 -15.57 -12.57 12.70
C LEU A 62 -15.99 -13.53 13.81
N ASP A 63 -16.97 -14.38 13.53
CA ASP A 63 -17.46 -15.37 14.49
C ASP A 63 -16.52 -16.58 14.55
N ASN A 64 -15.60 -16.56 15.53
CA ASN A 64 -14.66 -17.65 15.87
C ASN A 64 -13.80 -18.17 14.71
N GLN A 65 -13.64 -17.38 13.64
CA GLN A 65 -12.75 -17.66 12.51
C GLN A 65 -11.67 -16.58 12.41
N THR A 66 -10.50 -16.98 11.91
CA THR A 66 -9.43 -16.02 11.59
C THR A 66 -9.75 -15.31 10.26
N LEU A 67 -9.15 -14.14 10.01
CA LEU A 67 -9.24 -13.48 8.70
C LEU A 67 -8.74 -14.40 7.58
N LEU A 68 -7.65 -15.13 7.83
CA LEU A 68 -7.04 -16.08 6.90
C LEU A 68 -8.06 -17.14 6.45
N ASP A 69 -8.80 -17.71 7.38
CA ASP A 69 -9.78 -18.77 7.11
C ASP A 69 -11.07 -18.19 6.51
N ALA A 70 -11.63 -17.15 7.13
CA ALA A 70 -12.93 -16.60 6.73
C ALA A 70 -12.89 -16.05 5.30
N PHE A 71 -11.84 -15.31 4.94
CA PHE A 71 -11.68 -14.78 3.58
C PHE A 71 -10.92 -15.71 2.65
N LYS A 72 -10.47 -16.89 3.11
CA LYS A 72 -9.68 -17.85 2.32
C LYS A 72 -8.40 -17.25 1.73
N MET A 73 -7.68 -16.44 2.53
CA MET A 73 -6.51 -15.68 2.08
C MET A 73 -5.30 -16.54 1.64
N SER A 74 -5.33 -17.85 1.86
CA SER A 74 -4.32 -18.80 1.34
C SER A 74 -4.27 -18.85 -0.20
N SER A 75 -5.30 -18.33 -0.87
CA SER A 75 -5.33 -18.12 -2.33
C SER A 75 -4.36 -17.03 -2.80
N ILE A 76 -4.05 -16.04 -1.96
CA ILE A 76 -3.17 -14.92 -2.30
C ILE A 76 -1.75 -15.43 -2.57
N LYS A 77 -1.21 -15.09 -3.74
CA LYS A 77 0.15 -15.49 -4.20
C LYS A 77 1.15 -14.35 -4.19
N THR A 78 0.73 -13.14 -3.82
CA THR A 78 1.62 -11.99 -3.69
C THR A 78 2.35 -12.02 -2.34
N LYS A 79 3.29 -11.09 -2.16
CA LYS A 79 4.04 -10.94 -0.91
C LYS A 79 3.15 -10.50 0.26
N TYR A 80 2.05 -9.80 -0.01
CA TYR A 80 1.27 -9.10 1.00
C TYR A 80 -0.15 -9.65 1.07
N TYR A 81 -0.65 -9.87 2.28
CA TYR A 81 -2.08 -10.12 2.48
C TYR A 81 -2.88 -8.83 2.29
N TYR A 82 -4.08 -8.97 1.73
CA TYR A 82 -4.97 -7.85 1.48
C TYR A 82 -6.44 -8.28 1.53
N LEU A 83 -7.30 -7.27 1.62
CA LEU A 83 -8.71 -7.39 1.26
C LEU A 83 -9.03 -6.34 0.20
N HIS A 84 -10.01 -6.62 -0.65
CA HIS A 84 -10.60 -5.55 -1.43
C HIS A 84 -11.46 -4.66 -0.52
N ILE A 85 -11.37 -3.35 -0.69
CA ILE A 85 -12.22 -2.36 -0.04
C ILE A 85 -13.00 -1.57 -1.08
N ARG A 86 -14.33 -1.60 -0.95
CA ARG A 86 -15.25 -0.77 -1.73
C ARG A 86 -16.00 0.17 -0.80
N LEU A 87 -16.08 1.43 -1.23
CA LEU A 87 -16.79 2.49 -0.57
C LEU A 87 -17.57 3.29 -1.61
N GLY A 88 -18.85 3.53 -1.32
CA GLY A 88 -19.71 4.37 -2.16
C GLY A 88 -20.61 5.28 -1.33
N SER A 89 -20.86 6.48 -1.84
CA SER A 89 -21.82 7.45 -1.30
C SER A 89 -23.19 7.25 -1.96
N PHE A 90 -24.25 7.28 -1.16
CA PHE A 90 -25.62 7.14 -1.63
C PHE A 90 -26.51 8.23 -1.06
N LYS A 91 -27.39 8.81 -1.87
CA LYS A 91 -28.42 9.77 -1.45
C LYS A 91 -29.77 9.28 -1.94
N ASN A 92 -30.75 9.19 -1.05
CA ASN A 92 -32.09 8.68 -1.37
C ASN A 92 -32.11 7.30 -2.06
N GLY A 93 -31.13 6.45 -1.76
CA GLY A 93 -30.99 5.11 -2.35
C GLY A 93 -30.21 5.05 -3.66
N GLU A 94 -29.89 6.19 -4.28
CA GLU A 94 -29.10 6.25 -5.51
C GLU A 94 -27.61 6.44 -5.21
N GLN A 95 -26.75 5.77 -5.98
CA GLN A 95 -25.30 5.94 -5.85
C GLN A 95 -24.89 7.29 -6.43
N MET A 96 -24.17 8.07 -5.63
CA MET A 96 -23.59 9.34 -6.01
C MET A 96 -22.14 9.15 -6.42
N GLY A 97 -21.75 9.72 -7.56
CA GLY A 97 -20.39 9.63 -8.09
C GLY A 97 -19.89 8.19 -8.30
N SER A 98 -18.58 8.07 -8.43
CA SER A 98 -17.91 6.77 -8.54
C SER A 98 -17.56 6.23 -7.14
N LYS A 99 -17.44 4.90 -7.05
CA LYS A 99 -16.83 4.26 -5.88
C LYS A 99 -15.35 4.65 -5.77
N ASN A 100 -14.72 4.38 -4.62
CA ASN A 100 -13.28 4.54 -4.49
C ASN A 100 -12.53 3.74 -5.59
N SER A 101 -11.44 4.29 -6.09
CA SER A 101 -10.58 3.66 -7.10
C SER A 101 -9.40 2.85 -6.50
N TRP A 102 -9.27 2.86 -5.18
CA TRP A 102 -8.19 2.18 -4.45
C TRP A 102 -8.73 0.89 -3.86
N GLU A 103 -8.51 -0.20 -4.57
CA GLU A 103 -9.23 -1.44 -4.30
C GLU A 103 -8.58 -2.29 -3.23
N TYR A 104 -7.26 -2.29 -3.08
CA TYR A 104 -6.55 -3.21 -2.19
C TYR A 104 -6.21 -2.56 -0.85
N LEU A 105 -6.77 -3.06 0.25
CA LEU A 105 -6.41 -2.71 1.64
C LEU A 105 -5.35 -3.68 2.15
N LEU A 106 -4.17 -3.16 2.50
CA LEU A 106 -3.06 -3.95 3.03
C LEU A 106 -3.35 -4.48 4.44
N ILE A 107 -3.13 -5.77 4.66
CA ILE A 107 -3.00 -6.35 5.99
C ILE A 107 -1.53 -6.38 6.33
N LYS A 108 -1.05 -5.30 6.94
CA LYS A 108 0.38 -5.00 7.08
C LYS A 108 1.12 -5.99 7.97
N ASN A 109 0.49 -6.43 9.07
CA ASN A 109 1.09 -7.36 10.00
C ASN A 109 0.58 -8.77 9.70
N GLU A 110 1.49 -9.70 9.41
CA GLU A 110 1.13 -11.11 9.16
C GLU A 110 0.42 -11.76 10.36
N GLU A 111 0.63 -11.26 11.58
CA GLU A 111 -0.13 -11.73 12.74
C GLU A 111 -1.59 -11.27 12.74
N ASP A 112 -1.93 -10.19 12.01
CA ASP A 112 -3.31 -9.73 11.93
C ASP A 112 -4.20 -10.72 11.15
N VAL A 113 -3.67 -11.43 10.14
CA VAL A 113 -4.48 -12.44 9.42
C VAL A 113 -4.91 -13.61 10.31
N LYS A 114 -4.24 -13.83 11.45
CA LYS A 114 -4.58 -14.87 12.43
C LYS A 114 -5.62 -14.39 13.46
N LYS A 115 -6.02 -13.13 13.43
CA LYS A 115 -7.03 -12.56 14.32
C LYS A 115 -8.43 -12.80 13.76
N ASN A 116 -9.43 -12.73 14.63
CA ASN A 116 -10.85 -12.72 14.29
C ASN A 116 -11.41 -11.30 14.10
N TYR A 117 -10.54 -10.29 13.98
CA TYR A 117 -10.95 -8.92 13.73
C TYR A 117 -9.90 -8.19 12.88
N LEU A 118 -10.33 -7.13 12.20
CA LEU A 118 -9.46 -6.20 11.50
C LEU A 118 -9.94 -4.78 11.76
N ASN A 119 -9.04 -3.92 12.23
CA ASN A 119 -9.27 -2.48 12.30
C ASN A 119 -8.69 -1.84 11.03
N PHE A 120 -9.39 -0.85 10.48
CA PHE A 120 -8.99 -0.15 9.27
C PHE A 120 -9.51 1.29 9.28
N ASP A 121 -8.95 2.14 8.42
CA ASP A 121 -9.30 3.55 8.32
C ASP A 121 -10.31 3.77 7.20
N ILE A 122 -11.27 4.67 7.43
CA ILE A 122 -12.25 5.10 6.42
C ILE A 122 -12.00 6.57 6.06
N LEU A 123 -11.95 7.41 7.10
CA LEU A 123 -11.66 8.85 7.05
C LEU A 123 -10.81 9.22 8.28
N PRO A 124 -9.58 8.72 8.40
CA PRO A 124 -8.81 8.81 9.64
C PRO A 124 -8.30 10.22 9.89
N SER A 125 -8.01 10.53 11.15
CA SER A 125 -7.18 11.69 11.48
C SER A 125 -5.83 11.62 10.73
N PRO A 126 -5.33 12.73 10.15
CA PRO A 126 -4.09 12.71 9.38
C PRO A 126 -2.87 12.29 10.20
N THR A 127 -2.89 12.46 11.52
CA THR A 127 -1.80 12.07 12.42
C THR A 127 -1.92 10.63 12.93
N ALA A 128 -3.04 9.96 12.66
CA ALA A 128 -3.34 8.61 13.14
C ALA A 128 -3.69 7.64 11.99
N ALA A 129 -3.50 8.04 10.74
CA ALA A 129 -3.71 7.18 9.58
C ALA A 129 -2.68 6.03 9.57
N THR A 130 -3.15 4.82 9.36
CA THR A 130 -2.37 3.57 9.44
C THR A 130 -2.66 2.60 8.31
N SER A 131 -3.88 2.62 7.76
CA SER A 131 -4.29 1.76 6.67
C SER A 131 -3.61 2.17 5.40
N ALA A 132 -3.03 1.20 4.70
CA ALA A 132 -2.42 1.41 3.40
C ALA A 132 -3.32 0.79 2.34
N MET A 133 -3.69 1.59 1.34
CA MET A 133 -4.38 1.09 0.16
C MET A 133 -3.57 1.30 -1.11
N CYS A 134 -3.83 0.46 -2.11
CA CYS A 134 -3.17 0.50 -3.41
C CYS A 134 -4.14 0.11 -4.52
N GLY A 135 -3.86 0.55 -5.75
CA GLY A 135 -4.59 0.15 -6.95
C GLY A 135 -4.08 -1.17 -7.54
N LEU A 136 -3.00 -1.72 -6.97
CA LEU A 136 -2.35 -2.96 -7.37
C LEU A 136 -2.11 -3.84 -6.14
N GLU A 137 -2.29 -5.15 -6.30
CA GLU A 137 -2.13 -6.17 -5.24
C GLU A 137 -0.70 -6.34 -4.71
N ASP A 138 0.30 -5.82 -5.43
CA ASP A 138 1.71 -5.84 -5.01
C ASP A 138 2.12 -4.62 -4.19
N PHE A 139 1.18 -3.68 -4.00
CA PHE A 139 1.36 -2.41 -3.28
C PHE A 139 2.50 -1.53 -3.80
N THR A 140 2.83 -1.64 -5.10
CA THR A 140 3.89 -0.84 -5.73
C THR A 140 3.42 0.55 -6.19
N SER A 141 2.12 0.76 -6.36
CA SER A 141 1.56 2.05 -6.76
C SER A 141 1.03 2.86 -5.56
N ASN A 142 1.33 4.17 -5.54
CA ASN A 142 0.73 5.22 -4.72
C ASN A 142 -0.14 4.78 -3.52
N ILE A 143 0.46 4.84 -2.33
CA ILE A 143 -0.09 4.36 -1.05
C ILE A 143 -1.06 5.37 -0.44
N ALA A 144 -2.28 4.95 -0.14
CA ALA A 144 -3.36 5.79 0.38
C ALA A 144 -3.75 5.53 1.85
N GLY A 145 -4.12 6.58 2.60
CA GLY A 145 -4.41 6.51 4.04
C GLY A 145 -5.87 6.34 4.48
N GLY A 146 -6.86 6.66 3.63
CA GLY A 146 -8.29 6.48 3.96
C GLY A 146 -9.21 6.59 2.73
N PRO A 147 -10.07 5.59 2.44
CA PRO A 147 -10.82 5.49 1.18
C PRO A 147 -11.84 6.61 0.97
N LEU A 148 -12.43 7.14 2.04
CA LEU A 148 -13.47 8.17 1.92
C LEU A 148 -12.91 9.49 1.39
N TYR A 149 -11.64 9.82 1.70
CA TYR A 149 -10.98 11.03 1.18
C TYR A 149 -10.98 11.09 -0.36
N PHE A 150 -10.90 9.95 -1.04
CA PHE A 150 -10.81 9.89 -2.51
C PHE A 150 -12.13 10.13 -3.22
N ILE A 151 -13.25 9.94 -2.53
CA ILE A 151 -14.57 10.23 -3.08
C ILE A 151 -15.13 11.56 -2.58
N ILE A 152 -14.38 12.35 -1.78
CA ILE A 152 -14.79 13.73 -1.43
C ILE A 152 -14.60 14.63 -2.65
N ASN A 153 -15.61 14.64 -3.51
CA ASN A 153 -15.70 15.50 -4.69
C ASN A 153 -17.17 15.84 -4.99
N GLN A 154 -17.39 16.77 -5.91
CA GLN A 154 -18.73 17.28 -6.21
C GLN A 154 -19.65 16.23 -6.86
N SER A 155 -19.15 15.19 -7.51
CA SER A 155 -20.03 14.16 -8.11
C SER A 155 -20.57 13.19 -7.06
N SER A 156 -19.79 12.91 -6.01
CA SER A 156 -20.20 12.08 -4.87
C SER A 156 -20.98 12.86 -3.81
N PHE A 157 -20.67 14.16 -3.62
CA PHE A 157 -21.31 15.04 -2.65
C PHE A 157 -21.67 16.40 -3.30
N PRO A 158 -22.72 16.46 -4.14
CA PRO A 158 -23.08 17.68 -4.87
C PRO A 158 -23.69 18.79 -4.00
N ASP A 159 -24.26 18.44 -2.84
CA ASP A 159 -24.98 19.33 -1.95
C ASP A 159 -24.84 18.91 -0.48
N ASP A 160 -25.08 19.83 0.45
CA ASP A 160 -25.05 19.54 1.89
C ASP A 160 -26.17 18.55 2.27
N GLY A 161 -25.95 17.80 3.36
CA GLY A 161 -26.96 16.94 3.99
C GLY A 161 -26.53 15.50 4.21
N GLU A 162 -27.51 14.64 4.47
CA GLU A 162 -27.26 13.24 4.82
C GLU A 162 -27.06 12.35 3.58
N TYR A 163 -26.01 11.54 3.64
CA TYR A 163 -25.70 10.45 2.72
C TYR A 163 -25.61 9.13 3.50
N SER A 164 -25.89 8.01 2.83
CA SER A 164 -25.47 6.69 3.32
C SER A 164 -24.12 6.36 2.70
N ILE A 165 -23.13 6.03 3.52
CA ILE A 165 -21.84 5.52 3.05
C ILE A 165 -21.84 4.02 3.25
N LYS A 166 -21.79 3.29 2.13
CA LYS A 166 -21.70 1.83 2.15
C LYS A 166 -20.24 1.43 2.07
N VAL A 167 -19.83 0.54 2.97
CA VAL A 167 -18.47 0.00 3.05
C VAL A 167 -18.54 -1.52 2.92
N GLN A 168 -17.70 -2.08 2.06
CA GLN A 168 -17.61 -3.52 1.82
C GLN A 168 -16.15 -3.94 1.79
N LEU A 169 -15.83 -4.98 2.57
CA LEU A 169 -14.58 -5.71 2.49
C LEU A 169 -14.86 -7.09 1.89
N PHE A 170 -14.04 -7.52 0.94
CA PHE A 170 -14.19 -8.84 0.33
C PHE A 170 -12.85 -9.38 -0.18
N LEU A 171 -12.81 -10.66 -0.53
CA LEU A 171 -11.70 -11.24 -1.28
C LEU A 171 -12.25 -12.04 -2.46
N GLU A 172 -11.61 -11.92 -3.62
CA GLU A 172 -11.98 -12.71 -4.78
C GLU A 172 -11.62 -14.19 -4.57
N SER A 173 -12.55 -15.08 -4.93
CA SER A 173 -12.35 -16.52 -4.86
C SER A 173 -11.92 -17.06 -6.21
N PHE A 174 -10.99 -18.03 -6.21
CA PHE A 174 -10.52 -18.73 -7.40
C PHE A 174 -10.74 -20.24 -7.23
N ASP A 175 -11.03 -20.94 -8.32
CA ASP A 175 -11.11 -22.41 -8.30
C ASP A 175 -9.71 -23.06 -8.27
N GLY A 176 -9.67 -24.40 -8.19
CA GLY A 176 -8.41 -25.16 -8.13
C GLY A 176 -7.52 -25.03 -9.36
N TRP A 177 -8.04 -24.47 -10.47
CA TRP A 177 -7.31 -24.21 -11.71
C TRP A 177 -6.86 -22.74 -11.82
N GLY A 178 -7.15 -21.92 -10.81
CA GLY A 178 -6.84 -20.49 -10.80
C GLY A 178 -7.81 -19.63 -11.61
N LYS A 179 -8.98 -20.17 -11.98
CA LYS A 179 -10.03 -19.36 -12.62
C LYS A 179 -10.82 -18.62 -11.55
N GLN A 180 -11.01 -17.32 -11.74
CA GLN A 180 -11.84 -16.49 -10.87
C GLN A 180 -13.28 -17.02 -10.85
N GLN A 181 -13.83 -17.16 -9.65
CA GLN A 181 -15.21 -17.58 -9.42
C GLN A 181 -16.17 -16.40 -9.49
N ASP A 182 -17.46 -16.67 -9.63
CA ASP A 182 -18.51 -15.64 -9.62
C ASP A 182 -18.53 -14.85 -8.30
N PRO A 183 -18.90 -13.55 -8.30
CA PRO A 183 -18.94 -12.71 -7.09
C PRO A 183 -19.76 -13.29 -5.94
N GLU A 184 -20.79 -14.08 -6.23
CA GLU A 184 -21.60 -14.80 -5.25
C GLU A 184 -20.77 -15.77 -4.39
N LYS A 185 -19.60 -16.21 -4.85
CA LYS A 185 -18.70 -17.11 -4.11
C LYS A 185 -17.60 -16.36 -3.36
N TRP A 186 -17.57 -15.04 -3.45
CA TRP A 186 -16.55 -14.22 -2.80
C TRP A 186 -16.97 -13.93 -1.36
N PRO A 187 -16.14 -14.30 -0.36
CA PRO A 187 -16.41 -13.95 1.03
C PRO A 187 -16.42 -12.43 1.21
N SER A 188 -17.47 -11.90 1.83
CA SER A 188 -17.61 -10.46 2.03
C SER A 188 -18.21 -10.09 3.39
N VAL A 189 -17.87 -8.89 3.87
CA VAL A 189 -18.50 -8.23 5.01
C VAL A 189 -18.84 -6.81 4.57
N LYS A 190 -20.09 -6.39 4.74
CA LYS A 190 -20.54 -5.04 4.40
C LYS A 190 -21.38 -4.44 5.51
N ASN A 191 -21.30 -3.13 5.67
CA ASN A 191 -22.23 -2.34 6.47
C ASN A 191 -22.26 -0.91 5.95
N GLU A 192 -23.17 -0.09 6.49
CA GLU A 192 -23.33 1.31 6.13
C GLU A 192 -23.48 2.22 7.35
N PHE A 193 -23.15 3.49 7.16
CA PHE A 193 -23.38 4.53 8.16
C PHE A 193 -23.91 5.81 7.51
N LYS A 194 -24.56 6.64 8.32
CA LYS A 194 -25.02 7.97 7.91
C LYS A 194 -23.89 8.98 7.98
N PHE A 195 -23.74 9.78 6.94
CA PHE A 195 -22.73 10.81 6.83
C PHE A 195 -23.39 12.14 6.48
N ASN A 196 -23.40 13.05 7.45
CA ASN A 196 -23.92 14.40 7.28
C ASN A 196 -22.81 15.29 6.73
N PHE A 197 -22.82 15.49 5.42
CA PHE A 197 -21.82 16.25 4.69
C PHE A 197 -22.14 17.74 4.72
N SER A 198 -21.11 18.56 4.97
CA SER A 198 -21.13 20.00 4.71
C SER A 198 -20.01 20.42 3.78
N SER A 199 -20.36 21.19 2.76
CA SER A 199 -19.42 21.80 1.82
C SER A 199 -18.39 22.71 2.48
N ASN A 200 -18.69 23.24 3.69
CA ASN A 200 -17.75 24.03 4.48
C ASN A 200 -16.51 23.23 4.94
N ASP A 201 -16.60 21.90 5.03
CA ASP A 201 -15.50 21.06 5.50
C ASP A 201 -14.55 20.60 4.38
N ILE A 202 -14.88 20.85 3.10
CA ILE A 202 -14.15 20.31 1.94
C ILE A 202 -12.65 20.61 1.98
N GLN A 203 -12.28 21.86 2.31
CA GLN A 203 -10.88 22.26 2.33
C GLN A 203 -10.09 21.51 3.41
N ASN A 204 -10.68 21.32 4.58
CA ASN A 204 -10.06 20.56 5.66
C ASN A 204 -10.00 19.07 5.33
N LEU A 205 -11.04 18.50 4.72
CA LEU A 205 -11.07 17.11 4.28
C LEU A 205 -9.95 16.81 3.28
N LYS A 206 -9.79 17.66 2.25
CA LYS A 206 -8.72 17.50 1.25
C LYS A 206 -7.33 17.58 1.87
N LYS A 207 -7.09 18.60 2.70
CA LYS A 207 -5.83 18.77 3.42
C LYS A 207 -5.51 17.58 4.33
N ASN A 208 -6.50 17.06 5.06
CA ASN A 208 -6.33 15.90 5.92
C ASN A 208 -6.05 14.63 5.11
N GLY A 209 -6.70 14.47 3.95
CA GLY A 209 -6.43 13.38 3.02
C GLY A 209 -4.99 13.36 2.54
N GLU A 210 -4.46 14.50 2.09
CA GLU A 210 -3.07 14.66 1.65
C GLU A 210 -2.07 14.36 2.78
N ALA A 211 -2.32 14.89 3.99
CA ALA A 211 -1.44 14.66 5.14
C ALA A 211 -1.47 13.20 5.63
N GLY A 212 -2.64 12.56 5.63
CA GLY A 212 -2.80 11.15 5.98
C GLY A 212 -2.13 10.23 4.96
N ASP A 213 -2.30 10.49 3.67
CA ASP A 213 -1.61 9.82 2.57
C ASP A 213 -0.09 9.88 2.74
N GLU A 214 0.45 11.08 3.01
CA GLU A 214 1.87 11.26 3.23
C GLU A 214 2.39 10.47 4.44
N LEU A 215 1.65 10.49 5.57
CA LEU A 215 2.00 9.74 6.77
C LEU A 215 2.05 8.24 6.50
N VAL A 216 1.02 7.71 5.85
CA VAL A 216 0.91 6.28 5.54
C VAL A 216 2.00 5.88 4.55
N ARG A 217 2.22 6.64 3.48
CA ARG A 217 3.31 6.41 2.53
C ARG A 217 4.67 6.35 3.21
N LYS A 218 4.91 7.23 4.19
CA LYS A 218 6.15 7.24 4.99
C LYS A 218 6.30 6.00 5.87
N ASN A 219 5.22 5.42 6.38
CA ASN A 219 5.30 4.41 7.44
C ASN A 219 4.90 2.99 7.01
N THR A 220 4.23 2.81 5.86
CA THR A 220 3.64 1.53 5.45
C THR A 220 4.69 0.43 5.31
N PHE A 221 5.76 0.68 4.55
CA PHE A 221 6.85 -0.27 4.34
C PHE A 221 8.08 0.03 5.19
N ARG A 222 7.88 0.78 6.28
CA ARG A 222 8.98 1.09 7.21
C ARG A 222 9.44 -0.21 7.89
N LEU A 223 10.73 -0.48 7.80
CA LEU A 223 11.38 -1.62 8.43
C LEU A 223 11.27 -1.52 9.95
N SER A 224 10.81 -2.59 10.58
CA SER A 224 10.68 -2.72 12.04
C SER A 224 12.00 -3.10 12.73
N LYS A 225 12.98 -3.58 11.96
CA LYS A 225 14.34 -3.89 12.41
C LYS A 225 15.35 -3.67 11.29
N LEU A 226 16.61 -3.46 11.65
CA LEU A 226 17.70 -3.44 10.69
C LEU A 226 17.83 -4.84 10.05
N PRO A 227 17.89 -4.96 8.71
CA PRO A 227 17.98 -6.26 8.06
C PRO A 227 19.21 -7.07 8.48
N ASP A 228 19.08 -8.39 8.47
CA ASP A 228 20.07 -9.31 9.06
C ASP A 228 21.46 -9.26 8.37
N HIS A 229 21.55 -8.76 7.13
CA HIS A 229 22.84 -8.57 6.46
C HIS A 229 23.74 -7.54 7.17
N PHE A 230 23.18 -6.65 8.01
CA PHE A 230 23.97 -5.73 8.84
C PHE A 230 24.49 -6.35 10.13
N SER A 231 23.93 -7.47 10.59
CA SER A 231 24.41 -8.22 11.76
C SER A 231 25.29 -9.40 11.37
N LYS A 232 25.12 -9.93 10.15
CA LYS A 232 25.93 -11.01 9.57
C LYS A 232 26.43 -10.60 8.18
N PRO A 233 27.32 -9.60 8.08
CA PRO A 233 27.85 -9.15 6.80
C PRO A 233 28.75 -10.22 6.18
N ASN A 234 28.73 -10.35 4.85
CA ASN A 234 29.74 -11.17 4.17
C ASN A 234 31.11 -10.48 4.19
N THR A 235 32.14 -11.30 4.04
CA THR A 235 33.51 -10.86 3.85
C THR A 235 33.93 -11.11 2.41
N LEU A 236 34.61 -10.13 1.82
CA LEU A 236 35.21 -10.28 0.50
C LEU A 236 36.69 -10.62 0.69
N GLY A 237 37.16 -11.65 -0.02
CA GLY A 237 38.57 -12.06 0.01
C GLY A 237 39.51 -11.17 -0.82
N ASP A 238 38.96 -10.17 -1.52
CA ASP A 238 39.73 -9.26 -2.38
C ASP A 238 40.31 -8.10 -1.54
N PRO A 239 41.64 -7.90 -1.51
CA PRO A 239 42.27 -6.80 -0.78
C PRO A 239 41.79 -5.40 -1.19
N MET A 240 41.31 -5.22 -2.43
CA MET A 240 40.74 -3.95 -2.89
C MET A 240 39.36 -3.68 -2.27
N LEU A 241 38.66 -4.73 -1.83
CA LEU A 241 37.29 -4.69 -1.31
C LEU A 241 37.22 -5.00 0.20
N THR A 242 38.25 -4.61 0.94
CA THR A 242 38.18 -4.60 2.41
C THR A 242 37.11 -3.63 2.90
N ASN A 243 36.57 -3.87 4.09
CA ASN A 243 35.61 -2.94 4.71
C ASN A 243 36.16 -1.51 4.83
N ALA A 244 37.46 -1.35 5.09
CA ALA A 244 38.09 -0.04 5.14
C ALA A 244 38.04 0.69 3.78
N ASN A 245 38.38 -0.02 2.70
CA ASN A 245 38.36 0.55 1.35
C ASN A 245 36.94 0.86 0.88
N ILE A 246 36.00 -0.07 1.11
CA ILE A 246 34.58 0.15 0.81
C ILE A 246 34.07 1.37 1.58
N GLY A 247 34.32 1.42 2.89
CA GLY A 247 33.92 2.55 3.73
C GLY A 247 34.49 3.89 3.25
N ALA A 248 35.74 3.91 2.79
CA ALA A 248 36.36 5.12 2.22
C ALA A 248 35.69 5.56 0.91
N VAL A 249 35.41 4.62 0.00
CA VAL A 249 34.72 4.90 -1.28
C VAL A 249 33.30 5.40 -1.02
N LEU A 250 32.54 4.75 -0.14
CA LEU A 250 31.20 5.19 0.22
C LEU A 250 31.21 6.58 0.86
N LYS A 251 32.12 6.87 1.78
CA LYS A 251 32.24 8.21 2.40
C LYS A 251 32.64 9.29 1.41
N ARG A 252 33.39 8.96 0.36
CA ARG A 252 33.78 9.91 -0.69
C ARG A 252 32.63 10.21 -1.65
N ASP A 253 31.90 9.17 -2.08
CA ASP A 253 31.01 9.29 -3.25
C ASP A 253 29.52 9.43 -2.88
N LEU A 254 29.12 8.97 -1.69
CA LEU A 254 27.72 9.00 -1.25
C LEU A 254 27.22 10.37 -0.75
N PRO A 255 28.01 11.21 -0.04
CA PRO A 255 27.51 12.47 0.51
C PRO A 255 27.15 13.50 -0.57
N SER A 256 25.98 13.35 -1.18
CA SER A 256 25.39 14.33 -2.09
C SER A 256 23.93 14.55 -1.73
N GLY A 257 23.53 15.83 -1.69
CA GLY A 257 22.19 16.27 -1.30
C GLY A 257 21.79 15.75 0.08
N ASN A 258 22.33 16.28 1.17
CA ASN A 258 21.96 15.98 2.56
C ASN A 258 22.02 14.51 3.01
N MET A 259 22.60 13.62 2.21
CA MET A 259 22.71 12.21 2.57
C MET A 259 23.94 11.95 3.46
N THR A 260 23.74 11.26 4.58
CA THR A 260 24.79 10.84 5.51
C THR A 260 24.79 9.32 5.64
N LEU A 261 25.90 8.67 5.35
CA LEU A 261 26.05 7.23 5.59
C LEU A 261 26.10 6.95 7.09
N LEU A 262 25.29 6.01 7.57
CA LEU A 262 25.25 5.57 8.96
C LEU A 262 25.96 4.22 9.15
N LYS A 263 25.66 3.25 8.28
CA LYS A 263 26.22 1.89 8.34
C LYS A 263 26.28 1.29 6.93
N PHE A 264 27.17 0.33 6.71
CA PHE A 264 27.15 -0.48 5.49
C PHE A 264 27.48 -1.94 5.80
N ALA A 265 27.11 -2.83 4.89
CA ALA A 265 27.41 -4.25 4.94
C ALA A 265 27.50 -4.82 3.52
N VAL A 266 28.31 -5.86 3.33
CA VAL A 266 28.36 -6.58 2.06
C VAL A 266 27.18 -7.56 2.01
N GLY A 267 26.35 -7.44 0.97
CA GLY A 267 25.21 -8.33 0.76
C GLY A 267 25.60 -9.77 0.45
N ASN A 268 24.61 -10.66 0.44
CA ASN A 268 24.75 -12.03 -0.06
C ASN A 268 24.92 -12.03 -1.58
N PHE A 269 25.83 -12.85 -2.07
CA PHE A 269 26.01 -13.09 -3.50
C PHE A 269 26.45 -14.52 -3.75
N THR A 270 26.18 -15.00 -4.96
CA THR A 270 26.68 -16.25 -5.49
C THR A 270 27.36 -15.96 -6.83
N GLY A 271 28.37 -16.75 -7.19
CA GLY A 271 29.11 -16.58 -8.44
C GLY A 271 30.33 -15.65 -8.33
N PRO A 272 30.84 -15.14 -9.47
CA PRO A 272 32.10 -14.39 -9.51
C PRO A 272 31.94 -13.04 -8.80
N LEU A 273 32.97 -12.63 -8.05
CA LEU A 273 33.00 -11.35 -7.34
C LEU A 273 32.99 -10.14 -8.28
N TRP A 274 33.68 -10.26 -9.42
CA TRP A 274 33.79 -9.23 -10.44
C TRP A 274 33.06 -9.67 -11.70
N GLN A 275 32.25 -8.77 -12.25
CA GLN A 275 31.66 -8.93 -13.57
C GLN A 275 32.12 -7.81 -14.50
N VAL A 276 32.41 -8.17 -15.74
CA VAL A 276 32.85 -7.24 -16.78
C VAL A 276 31.64 -6.89 -17.63
N GLU A 277 31.35 -5.60 -17.72
CA GLU A 277 30.30 -5.07 -18.57
C GLU A 277 30.88 -4.62 -19.91
N LYS A 278 30.19 -4.99 -20.98
CA LYS A 278 30.52 -4.62 -22.35
C LYS A 278 29.34 -3.91 -22.99
N ASN A 279 29.61 -3.01 -23.92
CA ASN A 279 28.55 -2.48 -24.79
C ASN A 279 28.16 -3.52 -25.87
N ASP A 280 27.17 -3.15 -26.69
CA ASP A 280 26.66 -4.00 -27.78
C ASP A 280 27.71 -4.38 -28.83
N LEU A 281 28.82 -3.63 -28.91
CA LEU A 281 29.95 -3.90 -29.80
C LEU A 281 31.01 -4.81 -29.15
N GLY A 282 30.78 -5.28 -27.92
CA GLY A 282 31.70 -6.12 -27.17
C GLY A 282 32.89 -5.37 -26.54
N LEU A 283 32.90 -4.03 -26.59
CA LEU A 283 33.93 -3.21 -25.94
C LEU A 283 33.69 -3.16 -24.45
N ILE A 284 34.76 -3.40 -23.67
CA ILE A 284 34.70 -3.35 -22.21
C ILE A 284 34.47 -1.90 -21.77
N LEU A 285 33.42 -1.70 -20.95
CA LEU A 285 33.08 -0.41 -20.38
C LEU A 285 33.64 -0.27 -18.96
N ARG A 286 33.34 -1.26 -18.12
CA ARG A 286 33.69 -1.27 -16.70
C ARG A 286 33.68 -2.68 -16.16
N ARG A 287 34.16 -2.84 -14.93
CA ARG A 287 33.86 -4.01 -14.12
C ARG A 287 33.19 -3.59 -12.82
N TYR A 288 32.20 -4.35 -12.37
CA TYR A 288 31.48 -4.06 -11.15
C TYR A 288 31.56 -5.22 -10.16
N VAL A 289 31.43 -4.87 -8.89
CA VAL A 289 31.38 -5.81 -7.77
C VAL A 289 29.97 -6.42 -7.73
N THR A 290 29.88 -7.74 -7.81
CA THR A 290 28.61 -8.48 -7.87
C THR A 290 27.72 -8.28 -6.64
N PRO A 291 28.22 -8.43 -5.39
CA PRO A 291 27.39 -8.12 -4.23
C PRO A 291 27.08 -6.63 -4.17
N ASP A 292 25.78 -6.31 -4.07
CA ASP A 292 25.39 -4.98 -3.63
C ASP A 292 25.93 -4.71 -2.23
N ILE A 293 26.48 -3.51 -2.04
CA ILE A 293 26.79 -3.00 -0.71
C ILE A 293 25.50 -2.45 -0.12
N LYS A 294 25.01 -3.09 0.92
CA LYS A 294 23.82 -2.63 1.64
C LYS A 294 24.22 -1.44 2.51
N ILE A 295 23.46 -0.36 2.42
CA ILE A 295 23.75 0.89 3.12
C ILE A 295 22.55 1.28 3.98
N ALA A 296 22.82 1.71 5.20
CA ALA A 296 21.87 2.45 6.01
C ALA A 296 22.33 3.90 6.05
N TYR A 297 21.43 4.82 5.73
CA TYR A 297 21.77 6.23 5.56
C TYR A 297 20.66 7.13 6.08
N LYS A 298 21.04 8.35 6.45
CA LYS A 298 20.13 9.44 6.79
C LYS A 298 20.03 10.38 5.60
N PHE A 299 18.82 10.80 5.25
CA PHE A 299 18.59 11.88 4.29
C PHE A 299 17.58 12.83 4.93
N ASP A 300 17.97 14.11 5.04
CA ASP A 300 17.31 15.11 5.87
C ASP A 300 17.14 14.64 7.33
N SER A 301 15.91 14.34 7.75
CA SER A 301 15.58 13.88 9.12
C SER A 301 15.25 12.39 9.20
N ASP A 302 15.12 11.72 8.06
CA ASP A 302 14.66 10.34 7.96
C ASP A 302 15.82 9.37 7.69
N CYS A 303 15.67 8.12 8.16
CA CYS A 303 16.63 7.05 7.94
C CYS A 303 16.07 6.00 6.99
N TYR A 304 16.95 5.43 6.17
CA TYR A 304 16.63 4.51 5.11
C TYR A 304 17.65 3.38 5.03
N VAL A 305 17.22 2.24 4.51
CA VAL A 305 18.06 1.13 4.08
C VAL A 305 17.98 1.02 2.56
N GLY A 306 19.12 0.98 1.90
CA GLY A 306 19.21 0.86 0.45
C GLY A 306 20.45 0.09 0.03
N TYR A 307 20.90 0.35 -1.19
CA TYR A 307 22.12 -0.26 -1.73
C TYR A 307 23.01 0.77 -2.43
N ALA A 308 24.28 0.40 -2.56
CA ALA A 308 25.27 0.99 -3.44
C ALA A 308 25.98 -0.13 -4.20
N ARG A 309 26.24 0.08 -5.48
CA ARG A 309 27.06 -0.81 -6.31
C ARG A 309 28.39 -0.14 -6.60
N LEU A 310 29.46 -0.89 -6.42
CA LEU A 310 30.81 -0.41 -6.68
C LEU A 310 31.27 -0.87 -8.07
N TRP A 311 31.95 0.01 -8.80
CA TRP A 311 32.56 -0.36 -10.08
C TRP A 311 33.89 0.36 -10.31
N GLN A 312 34.61 -0.09 -11.33
CA GLN A 312 35.77 0.58 -11.88
C GLN A 312 35.61 0.72 -13.39
N GLU A 313 35.75 1.94 -13.90
CA GLU A 313 35.74 2.22 -15.33
C GLU A 313 36.97 1.60 -16.01
N TYR A 314 36.79 1.07 -17.20
CA TYR A 314 37.88 0.55 -18.01
C TYR A 314 38.66 1.71 -18.64
N VAL A 315 39.99 1.70 -18.45
CA VAL A 315 40.86 2.77 -18.94
C VAL A 315 41.78 2.33 -20.09
N GLY A 316 41.54 1.13 -20.64
CA GLY A 316 42.34 0.56 -21.72
C GLY A 316 43.51 -0.32 -21.25
N GLY A 317 44.05 -1.13 -22.16
CA GLY A 317 45.22 -1.98 -21.91
C GLY A 317 45.05 -3.00 -20.77
N GLY A 318 43.83 -3.48 -20.53
CA GLY A 318 43.53 -4.40 -19.42
C GLY A 318 43.47 -3.75 -18.04
N LYS A 319 43.53 -2.41 -17.95
CA LYS A 319 43.55 -1.66 -16.70
C LYS A 319 42.19 -1.05 -16.38
N TYR A 320 41.96 -0.85 -15.09
CA TYR A 320 40.76 -0.24 -14.55
C TYR A 320 41.11 0.96 -13.67
N GLY A 321 40.25 1.96 -13.67
CA GLY A 321 40.37 3.17 -12.85
C GLY A 321 40.12 2.92 -11.36
N PRO A 322 40.00 3.99 -10.54
CA PRO A 322 39.71 3.85 -9.13
C PRO A 322 38.33 3.21 -8.88
N LEU A 323 38.18 2.56 -7.73
CA LEU A 323 36.88 2.08 -7.26
C LEU A 323 35.98 3.26 -6.91
N ILE A 324 34.77 3.27 -7.45
CA ILE A 324 33.77 4.32 -7.22
C ILE A 324 32.41 3.71 -6.90
N VAL A 325 31.52 4.51 -6.29
CA VAL A 325 30.09 4.21 -6.27
C VAL A 325 29.51 4.51 -7.64
N GLY A 326 29.07 3.46 -8.33
CA GLY A 326 28.54 3.57 -9.66
C GLY A 326 27.03 3.79 -9.73
N SER A 327 26.31 3.05 -8.90
CA SER A 327 24.87 3.22 -8.73
C SER A 327 24.48 3.08 -7.27
N ARG A 328 23.36 3.67 -6.90
CA ARG A 328 22.82 3.62 -5.54
C ARG A 328 21.32 3.81 -5.54
N SER A 329 20.68 3.42 -4.45
CA SER A 329 19.30 3.85 -4.17
C SER A 329 19.21 5.38 -4.22
N CYS A 330 18.15 5.91 -4.83
CA CYS A 330 17.86 7.34 -4.79
C CYS A 330 17.67 7.79 -3.33
N ASN A 331 17.90 9.08 -3.03
CA ASN A 331 17.94 9.60 -1.67
C ASN A 331 16.70 9.23 -0.83
N SER A 332 15.49 9.22 -1.40
CA SER A 332 14.25 8.87 -0.70
C SER A 332 13.63 7.54 -1.15
N CYS A 333 14.36 6.71 -1.89
CA CYS A 333 13.85 5.45 -2.46
C CYS A 333 14.23 4.21 -1.65
N GLY A 334 15.07 4.34 -0.62
CA GLY A 334 15.37 3.23 0.28
C GLY A 334 14.16 2.84 1.14
N ASP A 335 14.21 1.65 1.72
CA ASP A 335 13.23 1.20 2.70
C ASP A 335 13.40 2.05 3.97
N LYS A 336 12.39 2.83 4.34
CA LYS A 336 12.45 3.68 5.54
C LYS A 336 12.67 2.82 6.78
N ILE A 337 13.43 3.31 7.76
CA ILE A 337 13.66 2.65 9.04
C ILE A 337 13.68 3.68 10.16
N ASP A 338 13.40 3.28 11.41
CA ASP A 338 13.66 4.14 12.55
C ASP A 338 15.16 4.39 12.74
N CYS A 339 15.54 5.67 12.81
CA CYS A 339 16.93 6.07 13.03
C CYS A 339 17.52 5.48 14.32
N SER A 340 16.69 5.20 15.34
CA SER A 340 17.12 4.51 16.56
C SER A 340 17.51 3.05 16.34
N LEU A 341 16.97 2.38 15.31
CA LEU A 341 17.26 0.98 14.96
C LEU A 341 18.52 0.82 14.11
N VAL A 342 19.09 1.92 13.60
CA VAL A 342 20.29 1.92 12.76
C VAL A 342 21.56 2.14 13.59
N LYS A 343 21.42 2.60 14.84
CA LYS A 343 22.54 2.97 15.73
C LYS A 343 23.46 1.79 16.05
#